data_AF-A0A347UHW6-F1
#
_entry.id   AF-A0A347UHW6-F1
#
_cell.length_a   1.000
_cell.length_b   1.000
_cell.length_c   1.000
_cell.angle_alpha   90.00
_cell.angle_beta   90.00
_cell.angle_gamma   90.00
#
_symmetry.space_group_name_H-M   'P 1'
#
loop_
_entity.id
_entity.type
_entity.pdbx_description
1 polymer ?
#
loop_
_entity_poly.entity_id
_entity_poly.type
_entity_poly.pdbx_seq_one_letter_code
_entity_poly.pdbx_strand_id
1 'polypeptide(L)'
;MKHFLKITAAVFLSISPLQAQTDTAASGENIISLPNSILQQIRRNPEQFVRNTINTLFRVSTNGIVTKETLETYHMSQIARSRSSSLQNAFIYDLDGNMQIDAVEITSLGAVLSTRDNAKLQTLLATADTNQDGTLSLEEIRANASRQANQTRLDVLIGALMAFDVNQDGRVTPGEIGLAIANLDKPGTTPAPQKPSMHNDTIEKPLPESSLCKYPAPTSGAEIVFISGYEGAAVSTVAVSGVDRETSVAVLNIEKGDTPLYIVTTAYDSIIWKIEGDVGRVEQIVAGYGHYGAGVTGLPKEKVHFLPNAACISKYFTKPDSGKALIAKANLSQRLGRDIDVLVTNYELTTVSVPSGGIRKTRNPTNRGTVIIHDGKRYVITTDGPKLLDDPASQAGGALEKNLLHSLYRFYPAGIMELDAKDVIASSKAENYEVLPQQAGLLQLARQGALKPTSDGYLMVVKPIKRFPPGLNGAHSVKFILGKGIKMPAGDPGHSEVILEENGKCVAGYSCR
;
A
#
# COMPACT_ATOMS: atom_id res chain seq x y z
N MET A 1 20.46 -1.55 -89.73
CA MET A 1 21.69 -1.51 -88.90
C MET A 1 21.52 -2.56 -87.81
N LYS A 2 22.24 -3.70 -87.90
CA LYS A 2 23.31 -4.12 -86.96
C LYS A 2 22.89 -3.96 -85.48
N HIS A 3 22.90 -4.94 -84.58
CA HIS A 3 23.41 -6.31 -84.57
C HIS A 3 23.13 -6.89 -83.15
N PHE A 4 22.85 -8.20 -83.05
CA PHE A 4 23.08 -9.12 -81.89
C PHE A 4 22.40 -8.81 -80.53
N LEU A 5 22.00 -9.75 -79.67
CA LEU A 5 22.44 -11.14 -79.40
C LEU A 5 21.29 -11.89 -78.67
N LYS A 6 21.04 -13.14 -79.07
CA LYS A 6 20.23 -14.14 -78.34
C LYS A 6 20.94 -14.55 -77.04
N ILE A 7 20.22 -15.04 -76.03
CA ILE A 7 20.50 -16.34 -75.36
C ILE A 7 19.33 -16.69 -74.42
N THR A 8 18.72 -17.83 -74.74
CA THR A 8 17.85 -18.66 -73.92
C THR A 8 18.70 -19.41 -72.89
N ALA A 9 18.29 -19.47 -71.62
CA ALA A 9 18.75 -20.51 -70.70
C ALA A 9 17.63 -20.87 -69.72
N ALA A 10 17.16 -22.12 -69.84
CA ALA A 10 16.27 -22.79 -68.94
C ALA A 10 16.97 -23.07 -67.61
N VAL A 11 16.33 -22.78 -66.49
CA VAL A 11 16.78 -23.22 -65.16
C VAL A 11 15.99 -24.48 -64.80
N PHE A 12 16.74 -25.60 -64.72
CA PHE A 12 16.28 -26.87 -64.20
C PHE A 12 15.99 -26.76 -62.70
N LEU A 13 14.82 -27.24 -62.29
CA LEU A 13 14.47 -27.60 -60.91
C LEU A 13 15.30 -28.81 -60.48
N SER A 14 16.31 -28.60 -59.64
CA SER A 14 16.92 -29.68 -58.84
C SER A 14 16.33 -29.64 -57.43
N ILE A 15 15.40 -30.56 -57.16
CA ILE A 15 14.95 -30.92 -55.82
C ILE A 15 16.04 -31.80 -55.22
N SER A 16 16.86 -31.26 -54.33
CA SER A 16 17.72 -32.06 -53.44
C SER A 16 16.97 -32.27 -52.12
N PRO A 17 16.95 -33.50 -51.57
CA PRO A 17 16.34 -33.76 -50.28
C PRO A 17 17.16 -33.06 -49.20
N LEU A 18 16.50 -32.19 -48.42
CA LEU A 18 17.06 -31.60 -47.22
C LEU A 18 17.32 -32.75 -46.22
N GLN A 19 18.58 -33.21 -46.16
CA GLN A 19 19.04 -34.03 -45.06
C GLN A 19 18.93 -33.17 -43.80
N ALA A 20 18.03 -33.55 -42.89
CA ALA A 20 18.00 -33.02 -41.55
C ALA A 20 19.32 -33.40 -40.86
N GLN A 21 20.29 -32.48 -40.88
CA GLN A 21 21.37 -32.47 -39.92
C GLN A 21 20.73 -32.26 -38.55
N THR A 22 20.65 -33.37 -37.82
CA THR A 22 20.43 -33.36 -36.39
C THR A 22 21.70 -32.80 -35.79
N ASP A 23 21.69 -31.49 -35.51
CA ASP A 23 22.67 -30.88 -34.63
C ASP A 23 22.50 -31.52 -33.24
N THR A 24 23.31 -32.54 -32.99
CA THR A 24 23.64 -33.04 -31.65
C THR A 24 24.34 -31.90 -30.91
N ALA A 25 23.56 -31.06 -30.23
CA ALA A 25 24.07 -30.09 -29.28
C ALA A 25 24.78 -30.84 -28.15
N ALA A 26 26.06 -30.52 -28.00
CA ALA A 26 26.95 -31.03 -26.98
C ALA A 26 26.33 -30.83 -25.59
N SER A 27 26.12 -31.93 -24.88
CA SER A 27 25.86 -31.97 -23.44
C SER A 27 27.14 -31.62 -22.70
N GLY A 28 27.42 -30.32 -22.56
CA GLY A 28 28.37 -29.79 -21.58
C GLY A 28 27.65 -29.52 -20.26
N GLU A 29 28.04 -30.23 -19.21
CA GLU A 29 27.63 -29.99 -17.83
C GLU A 29 28.14 -28.62 -17.36
N ASN A 30 27.41 -27.54 -17.67
CA ASN A 30 27.67 -26.22 -17.09
C ASN A 30 26.80 -26.05 -15.85
N ILE A 31 27.44 -26.17 -14.69
CA ILE A 31 26.81 -26.05 -13.37
C ILE A 31 26.40 -24.58 -13.16
N ILE A 32 25.10 -24.33 -13.17
CA ILE A 32 24.51 -23.02 -12.90
C ILE A 32 24.83 -22.63 -11.45
N SER A 33 25.73 -21.66 -11.25
CA SER A 33 26.03 -21.12 -9.93
C SER A 33 25.05 -19.99 -9.58
N LEU A 34 23.89 -20.36 -9.04
CA LEU A 34 22.90 -19.41 -8.54
C LEU A 34 23.13 -19.12 -7.05
N PRO A 35 22.93 -17.87 -6.59
CA PRO A 35 22.85 -17.56 -5.17
C PRO A 35 21.84 -18.46 -4.45
N ASN A 36 22.16 -18.90 -3.23
CA ASN A 36 21.27 -19.78 -2.43
C ASN A 36 19.86 -19.21 -2.24
N SER A 37 19.73 -17.88 -2.16
CA SER A 37 18.43 -17.21 -2.10
C SER A 37 17.60 -17.42 -3.36
N ILE A 38 18.22 -17.42 -4.53
CA ILE A 38 17.57 -17.67 -5.82
C ILE A 38 17.23 -19.16 -5.96
N LEU A 39 18.15 -20.05 -5.60
CA LEU A 39 17.88 -21.50 -5.57
C LEU A 39 16.70 -21.85 -4.66
N GLN A 40 16.64 -21.25 -3.47
CA GLN A 40 15.50 -21.44 -2.56
C GLN A 40 14.20 -20.88 -3.14
N GLN A 41 14.23 -19.74 -3.83
CA GLN A 41 13.05 -19.18 -4.49
C GLN A 41 12.55 -20.09 -5.62
N ILE A 42 13.46 -20.60 -6.45
CA ILE A 42 13.12 -21.53 -7.53
C ILE A 42 12.55 -22.83 -6.96
N ARG A 43 13.17 -23.42 -5.93
CA ARG A 43 12.67 -24.64 -5.27
C ARG A 43 11.32 -24.46 -4.59
N ARG A 44 11.04 -23.28 -4.03
CA ARG A 44 9.77 -22.99 -3.36
C ARG A 44 8.61 -22.79 -4.34
N ASN A 45 8.86 -22.13 -5.47
CA ASN A 45 7.82 -21.90 -6.48
C ASN A 45 8.46 -21.62 -7.86
N PRO A 46 8.78 -22.66 -8.65
CA PRO A 46 9.51 -22.50 -9.90
C PRO A 46 8.70 -21.70 -10.93
N GLU A 47 7.39 -21.93 -11.01
CA GLU A 47 6.52 -21.20 -11.95
C GLU A 47 6.41 -19.71 -11.63
N GLN A 48 6.24 -19.35 -10.37
CA GLN A 48 6.18 -17.94 -9.98
C GLN A 48 7.53 -17.26 -10.19
N PHE A 49 8.62 -17.98 -9.94
CA PHE A 49 9.96 -17.49 -10.24
C PHE A 49 10.11 -17.23 -11.75
N VAL A 50 9.74 -18.18 -12.62
CA VAL A 50 9.71 -17.99 -14.09
C VAL A 50 8.92 -16.74 -14.46
N ARG A 51 7.68 -16.60 -13.97
CA ARG A 51 6.81 -15.45 -14.28
C ARG A 51 7.45 -14.12 -13.84
N ASN A 52 7.98 -14.06 -12.63
CA ASN A 52 8.62 -12.84 -12.10
C ASN A 52 9.88 -12.48 -12.88
N THR A 53 10.69 -13.47 -13.23
CA THR A 53 11.92 -13.28 -13.98
C THR A 53 11.60 -12.84 -15.42
N ILE A 54 10.63 -13.46 -16.09
CA ILE A 54 10.15 -13.01 -17.42
C ILE A 54 9.64 -11.56 -17.37
N ASN A 55 8.81 -11.21 -16.39
CA ASN A 55 8.34 -9.83 -16.21
C ASN A 55 9.51 -8.85 -15.99
N THR A 56 10.57 -9.30 -15.32
CA THR A 56 11.79 -8.51 -15.13
C THR A 56 12.55 -8.36 -16.45
N LEU A 57 12.64 -9.40 -17.29
CA LEU A 57 13.23 -9.30 -18.63
C LEU A 57 12.49 -8.25 -19.47
N PHE A 58 11.16 -8.25 -19.46
CA PHE A 58 10.34 -7.27 -20.20
C PHE A 58 10.38 -5.85 -19.64
N ARG A 59 10.80 -5.67 -18.37
CA ARG A 59 11.07 -4.34 -17.80
C ARG A 59 12.41 -3.77 -18.23
N VAL A 60 13.38 -4.63 -18.50
CA VAL A 60 14.72 -4.26 -18.96
C VAL A 60 14.74 -4.08 -20.47
N SER A 61 14.10 -4.99 -21.20
CA SER A 61 14.10 -5.04 -22.66
C SER A 61 12.69 -5.30 -23.19
N THR A 62 12.22 -4.45 -24.09
CA THR A 62 10.84 -4.52 -24.62
C THR A 62 10.55 -5.77 -25.45
N ASN A 63 11.60 -6.42 -25.99
CA ASN A 63 11.47 -7.68 -26.74
C ASN A 63 11.70 -8.93 -25.87
N GLY A 64 11.91 -8.75 -24.56
CA GLY A 64 12.16 -9.85 -23.61
C GLY A 64 13.53 -10.51 -23.74
N ILE A 65 14.40 -10.03 -24.63
CA ILE A 65 15.78 -10.50 -24.78
C ILE A 65 16.69 -9.52 -24.04
N VAL A 66 17.41 -10.02 -23.04
CA VAL A 66 18.30 -9.21 -22.21
C VAL A 66 19.75 -9.57 -22.53
N THR A 67 20.51 -8.60 -22.99
CA THR A 67 21.98 -8.69 -23.11
C THR A 67 22.65 -7.91 -21.98
N LYS A 68 23.95 -8.14 -21.78
CA LYS A 68 24.76 -7.31 -20.88
C LYS A 68 24.63 -5.80 -21.19
N GLU A 69 24.68 -5.44 -22.47
CA GLU A 69 24.51 -4.06 -22.93
C GLU A 69 23.13 -3.48 -22.58
N THR A 70 22.04 -4.26 -22.72
CA THR A 70 20.70 -3.78 -22.33
C THR A 70 20.56 -3.60 -20.81
N LEU A 71 21.22 -4.46 -20.01
CA LEU A 71 21.24 -4.31 -18.55
C LEU A 71 22.03 -3.07 -18.12
N GLU A 72 23.19 -2.85 -18.72
CA GLU A 72 24.00 -1.65 -18.50
C GLU A 72 23.21 -0.40 -18.89
N THR A 73 22.58 -0.39 -20.07
CA THR A 73 21.72 0.70 -20.53
C THR A 73 20.56 0.95 -19.56
N TYR A 74 19.88 -0.10 -19.12
CA TYR A 74 18.80 -0.01 -18.14
C TYR A 74 19.30 0.57 -16.81
N HIS A 75 20.44 0.09 -16.31
CA HIS A 75 21.07 0.59 -15.09
C HIS A 75 21.41 2.08 -15.20
N MET A 76 22.04 2.49 -16.30
CA MET A 76 22.34 3.90 -16.59
C MET A 76 21.08 4.76 -16.64
N SER A 77 19.98 4.23 -17.19
CA SER A 77 18.69 4.92 -17.19
C SER A 77 18.12 5.11 -15.77
N GLN A 78 18.29 4.14 -14.87
CA GLN A 78 17.87 4.26 -13.47
C GLN A 78 18.74 5.26 -12.71
N ILE A 79 20.05 5.24 -12.93
CA ILE A 79 20.98 6.25 -12.39
C ILE A 79 20.59 7.65 -12.89
N ALA A 80 20.28 7.81 -14.17
CA ALA A 80 19.83 9.08 -14.72
C ALA A 80 18.51 9.57 -14.08
N ARG A 81 17.53 8.69 -13.88
CA ARG A 81 16.27 9.02 -13.19
C ARG A 81 16.50 9.41 -11.73
N SER A 82 17.33 8.66 -11.01
CA SER A 82 17.68 8.93 -9.62
C SER A 82 18.39 10.29 -9.47
N ARG A 83 19.36 10.58 -10.35
CA ARG A 83 20.02 11.89 -10.41
C ARG A 83 19.03 13.02 -10.69
N SER A 84 18.15 12.85 -11.69
CA SER A 84 17.16 13.86 -12.05
C SER A 84 16.20 14.17 -10.90
N SER A 85 15.72 13.15 -10.19
CA SER A 85 14.87 13.35 -9.01
C SER A 85 15.62 14.08 -7.88
N SER A 86 16.89 13.74 -7.66
CA SER A 86 17.72 14.38 -6.63
C SER A 86 17.97 15.86 -6.93
N LEU A 87 18.26 16.18 -8.20
CA LEU A 87 18.40 17.56 -8.68
C LEU A 87 17.10 18.35 -8.51
N GLN A 88 15.97 17.77 -8.91
CA GLN A 88 14.66 18.40 -8.77
C GLN A 88 14.33 18.71 -7.30
N ASN A 89 14.66 17.80 -6.38
CA ASN A 89 14.45 17.98 -4.95
C ASN A 89 15.39 19.01 -4.30
N ALA A 90 16.49 19.38 -4.96
CA ALA A 90 17.38 20.44 -4.51
C ALA A 90 16.89 21.82 -5.00
N PHE A 91 16.55 21.93 -6.28
CA PHE A 91 16.12 23.20 -6.88
C PHE A 91 14.76 23.73 -6.41
N ILE A 92 14.02 23.00 -5.56
CA ILE A 92 12.87 23.57 -4.87
C ILE A 92 13.26 24.67 -3.86
N TYR A 93 14.54 24.75 -3.50
CA TYR A 93 15.10 25.72 -2.56
C TYR A 93 15.83 26.88 -3.24
N ASP A 94 15.99 26.83 -4.56
CA ASP A 94 16.50 27.92 -5.39
C ASP A 94 15.32 28.86 -5.70
N LEU A 95 15.25 29.97 -4.97
CA LEU A 95 14.10 30.87 -4.99
C LEU A 95 14.16 31.86 -6.16
N ASP A 96 15.36 32.21 -6.62
CA ASP A 96 15.57 33.17 -7.70
C ASP A 96 15.84 32.51 -9.07
N GLY A 97 16.05 31.19 -9.10
CA GLY A 97 16.26 30.39 -10.30
C GLY A 97 17.69 30.49 -10.86
N ASN A 98 18.66 30.92 -10.05
CA ASN A 98 20.05 31.11 -10.48
C ASN A 98 20.89 29.81 -10.49
N MET A 99 20.26 28.66 -10.19
CA MET A 99 20.87 27.32 -10.09
C MET A 99 21.88 27.16 -8.95
N GLN A 100 21.78 27.99 -7.92
CA GLN A 100 22.53 27.90 -6.67
C GLN A 100 21.54 28.03 -5.52
N ILE A 101 21.95 27.58 -4.32
CA ILE A 101 21.18 27.80 -3.09
C ILE A 101 22.09 28.52 -2.12
N ASP A 102 21.96 29.83 -2.00
CA ASP A 102 22.87 30.68 -1.23
C ASP A 102 22.43 30.90 0.23
N ALA A 103 23.29 31.54 1.03
CA ALA A 103 23.02 31.80 2.44
C ALA A 103 21.77 32.68 2.67
N VAL A 104 21.42 33.57 1.74
CA VAL A 104 20.22 34.42 1.82
C VAL A 104 18.98 33.55 1.60
N GLU A 105 18.99 32.68 0.61
CA GLU A 105 17.92 31.73 0.34
C GLU A 105 17.75 30.74 1.48
N ILE A 106 18.84 30.16 2.00
CA ILE A 106 18.82 29.25 3.15
C ILE A 106 18.23 29.93 4.39
N THR A 107 18.62 31.18 4.66
CA THR A 107 18.10 31.94 5.80
C THR A 107 16.63 32.28 5.63
N SER A 108 16.24 32.73 4.43
CA SER A 108 14.85 33.07 4.09
C SER A 108 13.95 31.85 4.16
N LEU A 109 14.41 30.72 3.65
CA LEU A 109 13.74 29.42 3.73
C LEU A 109 13.68 28.90 5.15
N GLY A 110 14.73 29.08 5.97
CA GLY A 110 14.74 28.67 7.38
C GLY A 110 13.62 29.32 8.22
N ALA A 111 13.18 30.52 7.83
CA ALA A 111 12.07 31.23 8.49
C ALA A 111 10.67 30.79 8.03
N VAL A 112 10.56 30.16 6.85
CA VAL A 112 9.26 29.88 6.19
C VAL A 112 9.00 28.38 6.00
N LEU A 113 10.05 27.57 5.88
CA LEU A 113 9.94 26.11 5.72
C LEU A 113 9.46 25.44 7.01
N SER A 114 8.73 24.33 6.83
CA SER A 114 8.42 23.43 7.93
C SER A 114 9.70 22.86 8.56
N THR A 115 9.69 22.46 9.83
CA THR A 115 10.85 21.83 10.49
C THR A 115 11.38 20.63 9.70
N ARG A 116 10.49 19.86 9.07
CA ARG A 116 10.86 18.71 8.24
C ARG A 116 11.60 19.13 6.97
N ASP A 117 11.10 20.15 6.27
CA ASP A 117 11.71 20.59 5.01
C ASP A 117 12.98 21.40 5.26
N ASN A 118 13.01 22.17 6.37
CA ASN A 118 14.25 22.78 6.85
C ASN A 118 15.28 21.71 7.21
N ALA A 119 14.90 20.63 7.93
CA ALA A 119 15.83 19.53 8.21
C ALA A 119 16.35 18.86 6.94
N LYS A 120 15.54 18.74 5.87
CA LYS A 120 16.00 18.25 4.56
C LYS A 120 16.98 19.22 3.90
N LEU A 121 16.70 20.52 3.94
CA LEU A 121 17.61 21.56 3.44
C LEU A 121 18.95 21.53 4.20
N GLN A 122 18.91 21.44 5.53
CA GLN A 122 20.12 21.31 6.36
C GLN A 122 20.89 20.00 6.07
N THR A 123 20.17 18.89 5.84
CA THR A 123 20.81 17.63 5.44
C THR A 123 21.44 17.73 4.05
N LEU A 124 20.77 18.42 3.13
CA LEU A 124 21.31 18.67 1.79
C LEU A 124 22.56 19.53 1.87
N LEU A 125 22.54 20.62 2.65
CA LEU A 125 23.70 21.46 2.92
C LEU A 125 24.86 20.64 3.47
N ALA A 126 24.64 19.90 4.56
CA ALA A 126 25.67 19.07 5.21
C ALA A 126 26.27 17.95 4.34
N THR A 127 25.59 17.54 3.26
CA THR A 127 26.02 16.40 2.42
C THR A 127 26.46 16.81 1.01
N ALA A 128 26.02 17.98 0.54
CA ALA A 128 26.33 18.50 -0.79
C ALA A 128 27.38 19.61 -0.75
N ASP A 129 27.40 20.48 0.27
CA ASP A 129 28.38 21.57 0.43
C ASP A 129 29.77 20.98 0.75
N THR A 130 30.57 20.78 -0.29
CA THR A 130 31.87 20.10 -0.16
C THR A 130 33.00 21.06 0.11
N ASN A 131 32.87 22.31 -0.34
CA ASN A 131 33.85 23.36 -0.11
C ASN A 131 33.59 24.11 1.22
N GLN A 132 32.44 23.86 1.87
CA GLN A 132 32.00 24.46 3.12
C GLN A 132 31.86 25.99 3.05
N ASP A 133 31.49 26.51 1.89
CA ASP A 133 31.28 27.94 1.68
C ASP A 133 29.87 28.42 2.08
N GLY A 134 29.01 27.48 2.51
CA GLY A 134 27.65 27.78 2.95
C GLY A 134 26.67 28.02 1.80
N THR A 135 27.09 27.79 0.56
CA THR A 135 26.28 27.83 -0.65
C THR A 135 26.25 26.44 -1.29
N LEU A 136 25.14 26.07 -1.92
CA LEU A 136 25.09 24.87 -2.74
C LEU A 136 25.17 25.24 -4.21
N SER A 137 26.35 25.05 -4.79
CA SER A 137 26.53 25.24 -6.22
C SER A 137 25.88 24.11 -7.04
N LEU A 138 25.57 24.39 -8.31
CA LEU A 138 25.12 23.37 -9.26
C LEU A 138 26.04 22.14 -9.28
N GLU A 139 27.35 22.35 -9.19
CA GLU A 139 28.34 21.29 -9.24
C GLU A 139 28.28 20.39 -8.00
N GLU A 140 28.06 20.98 -6.83
CA GLU A 140 27.90 20.26 -5.56
C GLU A 140 26.61 19.46 -5.50
N ILE A 141 25.51 20.06 -5.94
CA ILE A 141 24.22 19.37 -6.05
C ILE A 141 24.34 18.20 -7.03
N ARG A 142 24.98 18.42 -8.20
CA ARG A 142 25.21 17.38 -9.22
C ARG A 142 26.10 16.26 -8.71
N ALA A 143 27.18 16.59 -8.00
CA ALA A 143 28.09 15.63 -7.41
C ALA A 143 27.38 14.80 -6.32
N ASN A 144 26.60 15.44 -5.45
CA ASN A 144 25.81 14.74 -4.42
C ASN A 144 24.75 13.82 -5.04
N ALA A 145 24.00 14.31 -6.03
CA ALA A 145 23.02 13.52 -6.77
C ALA A 145 23.67 12.30 -7.45
N SER A 146 24.88 12.46 -7.99
CA SER A 146 25.63 11.36 -8.60
C SER A 146 26.12 10.34 -7.57
N ARG A 147 26.62 10.79 -6.40
CA ARG A 147 27.00 9.90 -5.29
C ARG A 147 25.82 9.06 -4.80
N GLN A 148 24.65 9.69 -4.60
CA GLN A 148 23.44 8.98 -4.15
C GLN A 148 22.92 8.00 -5.21
N ALA A 149 22.92 8.40 -6.48
CA ALA A 149 22.47 7.52 -7.57
C ALA A 149 23.34 6.27 -7.72
N ASN A 150 24.67 6.40 -7.53
CA ASN A 150 25.63 5.30 -7.60
C ASN A 150 25.54 4.31 -6.42
N GLN A 151 24.81 4.62 -5.34
CA GLN A 151 24.57 3.67 -4.24
C GLN A 151 23.46 2.65 -4.54
N THR A 152 22.77 2.76 -5.68
CA THR A 152 21.73 1.81 -6.09
C THR A 152 22.35 0.46 -6.46
N ARG A 153 22.29 -0.52 -5.55
CA ARG A 153 22.82 -1.90 -5.73
C ARG A 153 22.04 -2.70 -6.78
N LEU A 154 22.27 -2.39 -8.06
CA LEU A 154 21.74 -3.11 -9.22
C LEU A 154 22.67 -4.24 -9.70
N ASP A 155 23.91 -4.29 -9.22
CA ASP A 155 24.90 -5.35 -9.55
C ASP A 155 24.38 -6.76 -9.23
N VAL A 156 23.56 -6.88 -8.18
CA VAL A 156 22.93 -8.14 -7.77
C VAL A 156 21.89 -8.61 -8.80
N LEU A 157 21.14 -7.68 -9.40
CA LEU A 157 20.15 -8.00 -10.43
C LEU A 157 20.83 -8.39 -11.75
N ILE A 158 21.90 -7.67 -12.11
CA ILE A 158 22.69 -7.94 -13.31
C ILE A 158 23.32 -9.33 -13.24
N GLY A 159 24.00 -9.64 -12.12
CA GLY A 159 24.59 -10.97 -11.88
C GLY A 159 23.54 -12.07 -11.81
N ALA A 160 22.36 -11.80 -11.23
CA ALA A 160 21.29 -12.78 -11.12
C ALA A 160 20.65 -13.13 -12.48
N LEU A 161 20.43 -12.15 -13.36
CA LEU A 161 19.80 -12.40 -14.66
C LEU A 161 20.76 -13.10 -15.63
N MET A 162 22.01 -12.66 -15.68
CA MET A 162 23.03 -13.26 -16.55
C MET A 162 23.40 -14.70 -16.14
N ALA A 163 23.10 -15.10 -14.89
CA ALA A 163 23.24 -16.50 -14.47
C ALA A 163 22.26 -17.47 -15.17
N PHE A 164 21.27 -16.95 -15.90
CA PHE A 164 20.34 -17.75 -16.71
C PHE A 164 20.69 -17.79 -18.20
N ASP A 165 21.82 -17.23 -18.63
CA ASP A 165 22.36 -17.42 -19.99
C ASP A 165 22.97 -18.83 -20.08
N VAL A 166 22.12 -19.81 -20.39
CA VAL A 166 22.47 -21.23 -20.31
C VAL A 166 23.36 -21.64 -21.48
N ASN A 167 23.14 -21.05 -22.65
CA ASN A 167 23.90 -21.36 -23.87
C ASN A 167 25.16 -20.49 -24.01
N GLN A 168 25.38 -19.52 -23.10
CA GLN A 168 26.51 -18.59 -23.05
C GLN A 168 26.63 -17.75 -24.32
N ASP A 169 25.50 -17.43 -24.97
CA ASP A 169 25.48 -16.60 -26.17
C ASP A 169 25.48 -15.09 -25.87
N GLY A 170 25.55 -14.73 -24.58
CA GLY A 170 25.56 -13.36 -24.08
C GLY A 170 24.16 -12.74 -23.99
N ARG A 171 23.11 -13.55 -24.15
CA ARG A 171 21.71 -13.15 -24.11
C ARG A 171 20.98 -14.02 -23.09
N VAL A 172 19.94 -13.44 -22.50
CA VAL A 172 19.01 -14.14 -21.62
C VAL A 172 17.63 -13.96 -22.21
N THR A 173 17.02 -15.09 -22.57
CA THR A 173 15.70 -15.18 -23.17
C THR A 173 14.73 -15.87 -22.21
N PRO A 174 13.41 -15.71 -22.41
CA PRO A 174 12.41 -16.45 -21.62
C PRO A 174 12.59 -17.97 -21.69
N GLY A 175 13.08 -18.48 -22.83
CA GLY A 175 13.35 -19.91 -23.04
C GLY A 175 14.47 -20.42 -22.13
N GLU A 176 15.51 -19.63 -21.91
CA GLU A 176 16.65 -20.04 -21.09
C GLU A 176 16.34 -20.01 -19.60
N ILE A 177 15.45 -19.12 -19.15
CA ILE A 177 14.90 -19.18 -17.78
C ILE A 177 14.21 -20.54 -17.55
N GLY A 178 13.42 -21.00 -18.52
CA GLY A 178 12.74 -22.30 -18.47
C GLY A 178 13.73 -23.47 -18.48
N LEU A 179 14.74 -23.42 -19.34
CA LEU A 179 15.78 -24.45 -19.44
C LEU A 179 16.67 -24.54 -18.20
N ALA A 180 17.04 -23.41 -17.62
CA ALA A 180 17.82 -23.36 -16.38
C ALA A 180 17.06 -24.05 -15.24
N ILE A 181 15.75 -23.79 -15.13
CA ILE A 181 14.90 -24.33 -14.07
C ILE A 181 14.62 -25.82 -14.28
N ALA A 182 14.36 -26.25 -15.53
CA ALA A 182 14.19 -27.66 -15.86
C ALA A 182 15.43 -28.52 -15.59
N ASN A 183 16.62 -27.91 -15.54
CA ASN A 183 17.87 -28.60 -15.26
C ASN A 183 18.30 -28.58 -13.77
N LEU A 184 17.58 -27.88 -12.88
CA LEU A 184 17.91 -27.81 -11.44
C LEU A 184 17.61 -29.10 -10.65
N ASP A 185 16.82 -30.02 -11.21
CA ASP A 185 16.47 -31.30 -10.58
C ASP A 185 17.44 -32.45 -10.93
N LYS A 186 18.49 -32.18 -11.70
CA LYS A 186 19.54 -33.18 -12.00
C LYS A 186 20.58 -33.20 -10.87
N PRO A 187 20.93 -34.38 -10.32
CA PRO A 187 21.88 -34.48 -9.21
C PRO A 187 23.28 -34.01 -9.65
N GLY A 188 23.76 -32.90 -9.06
CA GLY A 188 25.11 -32.36 -9.34
C GLY A 188 25.41 -30.92 -8.88
N THR A 189 24.43 -30.14 -8.41
CA THR A 189 24.65 -28.75 -7.98
C THR A 189 25.12 -28.65 -6.52
N THR A 190 26.43 -28.63 -6.29
CA THR A 190 27.02 -28.33 -4.97
C THR A 190 27.05 -26.80 -4.70
N PRO A 191 26.71 -26.33 -3.48
CA PRO A 191 26.78 -24.92 -3.14
C PRO A 191 28.24 -24.44 -2.94
N ALA A 192 28.56 -23.23 -3.42
CA ALA A 192 29.84 -22.59 -3.14
C ALA A 192 29.94 -22.09 -1.67
N PRO A 193 31.14 -22.07 -1.05
CA PRO A 193 31.30 -21.69 0.34
C PRO A 193 31.17 -20.17 0.54
N GLN A 194 30.38 -19.75 1.54
CA GLN A 194 30.22 -18.34 1.92
C GLN A 194 31.26 -17.93 2.97
N LYS A 195 31.82 -16.72 2.83
CA LYS A 195 32.53 -16.02 3.92
C LYS A 195 31.49 -15.39 4.87
N PRO A 196 31.74 -15.38 6.20
CA PRO A 196 30.76 -14.91 7.16
C PRO A 196 30.70 -13.38 7.19
N SER A 197 29.53 -12.83 6.93
CA SER A 197 29.22 -11.43 7.25
C SER A 197 28.52 -11.38 8.60
N MET A 198 29.20 -10.77 9.59
CA MET A 198 28.59 -10.28 10.82
C MET A 198 27.49 -9.28 10.49
N HIS A 199 26.25 -9.56 10.88
CA HIS A 199 25.24 -8.52 11.14
C HIS A 199 24.42 -8.91 12.37
N ASN A 200 24.20 -7.91 13.22
CA ASN A 200 23.81 -8.01 14.61
C ASN A 200 22.41 -8.63 14.82
N ASP A 201 22.37 -9.54 15.79
CA ASP A 201 21.16 -10.03 16.44
C ASP A 201 20.30 -8.87 16.95
N THR A 202 19.06 -8.80 16.47
CA THR A 202 17.94 -8.37 17.30
C THR A 202 16.95 -9.50 17.33
N ILE A 203 16.73 -10.04 18.52
CA ILE A 203 15.93 -11.23 18.80
C ILE A 203 14.46 -10.94 18.50
N GLU A 204 13.99 -11.29 17.29
CA GLU A 204 12.56 -11.56 17.08
C GLU A 204 12.27 -13.00 17.53
N LYS A 205 11.61 -13.12 18.67
CA LYS A 205 11.14 -14.39 19.23
C LYS A 205 10.15 -15.03 18.24
N PRO A 206 10.40 -16.27 17.75
CA PRO A 206 9.44 -16.95 16.89
C PRO A 206 8.18 -17.29 17.68
N LEU A 207 7.01 -16.86 17.20
CA LEU A 207 5.72 -17.38 17.67
C LEU A 207 5.58 -18.83 17.14
N PRO A 208 5.07 -19.80 17.94
CA PRO A 208 5.01 -21.20 17.54
C PRO A 208 4.01 -21.40 16.39
N GLU A 209 4.47 -21.98 15.29
CA GLU A 209 3.69 -22.26 14.09
C GLU A 209 2.83 -23.54 14.21
N SER A 210 1.69 -23.51 13.51
CA SER A 210 0.90 -24.64 12.94
C SER A 210 -0.31 -25.23 13.69
N SER A 211 -0.51 -25.05 15.00
CA SER A 211 -1.72 -25.58 15.68
C SER A 211 -2.90 -24.59 15.82
N LEU A 212 -2.72 -23.33 15.42
CA LEU A 212 -3.65 -22.22 15.72
C LEU A 212 -4.66 -21.91 14.60
N CYS A 213 -4.46 -22.42 13.39
CA CYS A 213 -5.26 -22.01 12.22
C CYS A 213 -6.39 -22.99 11.94
N LYS A 214 -7.40 -23.02 12.81
CA LYS A 214 -8.59 -23.86 12.64
C LYS A 214 -9.62 -23.13 11.79
N TYR A 215 -9.62 -23.41 10.49
CA TYR A 215 -10.69 -22.99 9.60
C TYR A 215 -11.89 -23.92 9.75
N PRO A 216 -13.13 -23.39 9.89
CA PRO A 216 -14.31 -24.20 9.65
C PRO A 216 -14.31 -24.65 8.18
N ALA A 217 -14.59 -25.92 7.90
CA ALA A 217 -14.61 -26.41 6.54
C ALA A 217 -15.82 -25.81 5.77
N PRO A 218 -15.63 -25.26 4.56
CA PRO A 218 -16.74 -24.83 3.72
C PRO A 218 -17.56 -26.04 3.25
N THR A 219 -18.88 -25.88 3.07
CA THR A 219 -19.69 -26.93 2.42
C THR A 219 -19.28 -27.08 0.96
N SER A 220 -19.50 -28.24 0.34
CA SER A 220 -19.08 -28.49 -1.06
C SER A 220 -19.78 -27.58 -2.08
N GLY A 221 -20.97 -27.07 -1.75
CA GLY A 221 -21.76 -26.18 -2.61
C GLY A 221 -21.55 -24.69 -2.33
N ALA A 222 -20.74 -24.34 -1.33
CA ALA A 222 -20.49 -22.93 -1.00
C ALA A 222 -19.54 -22.28 -2.00
N GLU A 223 -19.83 -21.04 -2.38
CA GLU A 223 -18.92 -20.16 -3.11
C GLU A 223 -17.99 -19.46 -2.10
N ILE A 224 -16.68 -19.58 -2.32
CA ILE A 224 -15.64 -19.07 -1.43
C ILE A 224 -15.22 -17.68 -1.91
N VAL A 225 -15.52 -16.68 -1.09
CA VAL A 225 -15.20 -15.28 -1.36
C VAL A 225 -14.09 -14.83 -0.42
N PHE A 226 -12.98 -14.33 -0.97
CA PHE A 226 -11.89 -13.75 -0.20
C PHE A 226 -11.82 -12.24 -0.42
N ILE A 227 -11.98 -11.48 0.67
CA ILE A 227 -12.02 -10.02 0.67
C ILE A 227 -10.81 -9.48 1.42
N SER A 228 -10.09 -8.55 0.79
CA SER A 228 -8.91 -7.93 1.40
C SER A 228 -8.85 -6.42 1.15
N GLY A 229 -8.43 -5.65 2.14
CA GLY A 229 -8.19 -4.21 1.95
C GLY A 229 -7.32 -3.56 3.01
N TYR A 230 -7.12 -2.24 2.91
CA TYR A 230 -6.37 -1.50 3.92
C TYR A 230 -7.27 -1.17 5.12
N GLU A 231 -8.37 -0.48 4.86
CA GLU A 231 -9.34 -0.02 5.85
C GLU A 231 -10.77 0.01 5.29
N GLY A 232 -11.75 0.19 6.17
CA GLY A 232 -13.15 0.47 5.82
C GLY A 232 -13.41 1.95 5.56
N ALA A 233 -14.43 2.26 4.76
CA ALA A 233 -14.70 3.64 4.32
C ALA A 233 -15.49 4.51 5.31
N ALA A 234 -15.88 3.96 6.46
CA ALA A 234 -16.54 4.70 7.55
C ALA A 234 -15.77 4.57 8.86
N VAL A 235 -15.80 5.62 9.69
CA VAL A 235 -15.33 5.57 11.08
C VAL A 235 -16.36 4.86 11.94
N SER A 236 -15.93 3.88 12.74
CA SER A 236 -16.80 3.18 13.68
C SER A 236 -16.98 3.98 14.99
N THR A 237 -18.19 3.93 15.56
CA THR A 237 -18.40 4.36 16.96
C THR A 237 -18.05 3.29 18.00
N VAL A 238 -17.70 2.08 17.56
CA VAL A 238 -17.26 0.95 18.38
C VAL A 238 -15.81 0.58 18.07
N ALA A 239 -15.00 0.42 19.11
CA ALA A 239 -13.64 -0.12 19.08
C ALA A 239 -13.65 -1.65 19.19
N VAL A 240 -12.76 -2.32 18.45
CA VAL A 240 -12.55 -3.79 18.54
C VAL A 240 -11.13 -4.18 18.96
N SER A 241 -10.29 -3.19 19.25
CA SER A 241 -8.87 -3.36 19.60
C SER A 241 -8.39 -2.37 20.66
N GLY A 242 -9.32 -2.00 21.55
CA GLY A 242 -9.12 -0.98 22.56
C GLY A 242 -9.38 0.42 22.03
N VAL A 243 -9.78 1.32 22.93
CA VAL A 243 -10.21 2.67 22.55
C VAL A 243 -9.06 3.57 22.06
N ASP A 244 -7.79 3.21 22.32
CA ASP A 244 -6.59 3.95 21.89
C ASP A 244 -6.21 3.75 20.42
N ARG A 245 -6.99 2.96 19.68
CA ARG A 245 -6.83 2.77 18.23
C ARG A 245 -8.10 3.14 17.51
N GLU A 246 -7.97 3.48 16.24
CA GLU A 246 -9.09 3.66 15.33
C GLU A 246 -9.70 2.31 14.95
N THR A 247 -10.99 2.33 14.62
CA THR A 247 -11.68 1.20 14.00
C THR A 247 -12.53 1.73 12.87
N SER A 248 -12.37 1.13 11.69
CA SER A 248 -13.15 1.45 10.50
C SER A 248 -14.25 0.42 10.26
N VAL A 249 -15.21 0.72 9.38
CA VAL A 249 -16.30 -0.19 9.01
C VAL A 249 -16.33 -0.38 7.49
N ALA A 250 -16.39 -1.62 7.06
CA ALA A 250 -16.72 -2.02 5.70
C ALA A 250 -18.07 -2.74 5.68
N VAL A 251 -18.91 -2.44 4.70
CA VAL A 251 -20.22 -3.08 4.54
C VAL A 251 -20.13 -4.18 3.49
N LEU A 252 -20.48 -5.40 3.85
CA LEU A 252 -20.65 -6.51 2.93
C LEU A 252 -22.15 -6.71 2.68
N ASN A 253 -22.60 -6.27 1.52
CA ASN A 253 -23.99 -6.45 1.09
C ASN A 253 -24.13 -7.79 0.37
N ILE A 254 -24.74 -8.75 1.04
CA ILE A 254 -25.00 -10.09 0.51
C ILE A 254 -26.14 -10.00 -0.51
N GLU A 255 -25.81 -10.27 -1.77
CA GLU A 255 -26.75 -10.27 -2.88
C GLU A 255 -27.73 -11.45 -2.73
N LYS A 256 -28.93 -11.33 -3.29
CA LYS A 256 -29.88 -12.44 -3.31
C LYS A 256 -29.35 -13.61 -4.13
N GLY A 257 -29.63 -14.83 -3.70
CA GLY A 257 -29.29 -16.04 -4.44
C GLY A 257 -29.38 -17.30 -3.57
N ASP A 258 -29.30 -18.46 -4.21
CA ASP A 258 -29.49 -19.75 -3.52
C ASP A 258 -28.17 -20.43 -3.14
N THR A 259 -27.04 -19.98 -3.72
CA THR A 259 -25.71 -20.54 -3.43
C THR A 259 -25.22 -20.06 -2.06
N PRO A 260 -24.84 -20.98 -1.13
CA PRO A 260 -24.22 -20.61 0.14
C PRO A 260 -22.89 -19.88 -0.05
N LEU A 261 -22.53 -19.01 0.90
CA LEU A 261 -21.32 -18.19 0.84
C LEU A 261 -20.41 -18.47 2.03
N TYR A 262 -19.16 -18.84 1.74
CA TYR A 262 -18.09 -18.91 2.71
C TYR A 262 -17.16 -17.71 2.53
N ILE A 263 -17.15 -16.80 3.50
CA ILE A 263 -16.48 -15.51 3.35
C ILE A 263 -15.20 -15.50 4.20
N VAL A 264 -14.06 -15.20 3.59
CA VAL A 264 -12.81 -14.93 4.29
C VAL A 264 -12.48 -13.46 4.14
N THR A 265 -12.11 -12.79 5.22
CA THR A 265 -11.79 -11.35 5.18
C THR A 265 -10.44 -11.05 5.83
N THR A 266 -9.76 -9.98 5.38
CA THR A 266 -8.55 -9.45 6.04
C THR A 266 -8.40 -7.96 5.78
N ALA A 267 -7.84 -7.22 6.75
CA ALA A 267 -7.54 -5.81 6.63
C ALA A 267 -6.19 -5.45 7.26
N TYR A 268 -5.66 -4.27 6.93
CA TYR A 268 -4.48 -3.73 7.61
C TYR A 268 -4.86 -3.23 9.00
N ASP A 269 -5.81 -2.30 9.07
CA ASP A 269 -6.25 -1.64 10.30
C ASP A 269 -7.36 -2.41 11.02
N SER A 270 -7.70 -1.97 12.25
CA SER A 270 -8.87 -2.48 12.96
C SER A 270 -10.12 -2.24 12.15
N ILE A 271 -10.91 -3.28 11.93
CA ILE A 271 -12.08 -3.21 11.04
C ILE A 271 -13.28 -3.96 11.61
N ILE A 272 -14.48 -3.42 11.39
CA ILE A 272 -15.74 -4.14 11.56
C ILE A 272 -16.34 -4.44 10.19
N TRP A 273 -16.64 -5.71 9.94
CA TRP A 273 -17.37 -6.18 8.78
C TRP A 273 -18.87 -6.17 9.10
N LYS A 274 -19.60 -5.17 8.58
CA LYS A 274 -21.05 -5.08 8.72
C LYS A 274 -21.72 -5.88 7.61
N ILE A 275 -22.42 -6.95 7.97
CA ILE A 275 -23.05 -7.87 7.02
C ILE A 275 -24.54 -7.53 6.89
N GLU A 276 -24.99 -7.28 5.67
CA GLU A 276 -26.38 -6.88 5.38
C GLU A 276 -26.89 -7.62 4.13
N GLY A 277 -28.18 -7.50 3.82
CA GLY A 277 -28.79 -8.14 2.66
C GLY A 277 -29.28 -9.55 2.95
N ASP A 278 -29.04 -10.49 2.03
CA ASP A 278 -29.49 -11.88 2.13
C ASP A 278 -28.58 -12.74 3.02
N VAL A 279 -28.43 -12.34 4.28
CA VAL A 279 -27.47 -12.90 5.24
C VAL A 279 -27.67 -14.41 5.52
N GLY A 280 -28.85 -14.95 5.18
CA GLY A 280 -29.15 -16.38 5.25
C GLY A 280 -28.20 -17.24 4.42
N ARG A 281 -27.67 -16.68 3.32
CA ARG A 281 -26.71 -17.34 2.44
C ARG A 281 -25.34 -17.55 3.07
N VAL A 282 -24.95 -16.72 4.04
CA VAL A 282 -23.62 -16.81 4.66
C VAL A 282 -23.59 -18.02 5.56
N GLU A 283 -22.80 -19.04 5.20
CA GLU A 283 -22.63 -20.22 6.06
C GLU A 283 -21.62 -19.92 7.18
N GLN A 284 -20.51 -19.27 6.84
CA GLN A 284 -19.42 -18.93 7.75
C GLN A 284 -18.71 -17.67 7.25
N ILE A 285 -18.25 -16.85 8.18
CA ILE A 285 -17.27 -15.79 7.94
C ILE A 285 -16.01 -16.04 8.79
N VAL A 286 -14.86 -16.04 8.14
CA VAL A 286 -13.55 -16.16 8.78
C VAL A 286 -12.81 -14.84 8.63
N ALA A 287 -12.83 -14.03 9.70
CA ALA A 287 -12.21 -12.72 9.73
C ALA A 287 -10.78 -12.80 10.26
N GLY A 288 -9.84 -12.49 9.37
CA GLY A 288 -8.44 -12.30 9.71
C GLY A 288 -8.22 -11.00 10.46
N TYR A 289 -7.59 -11.10 11.63
CA TYR A 289 -7.16 -9.94 12.39
C TYR A 289 -5.63 -9.90 12.50
N GLY A 290 -5.06 -8.75 12.15
CA GLY A 290 -3.64 -8.47 12.35
C GLY A 290 -3.34 -8.07 13.78
N HIS A 291 -2.38 -7.16 13.94
CA HIS A 291 -2.08 -6.58 15.25
C HIS A 291 -3.24 -5.74 15.84
N TYR A 292 -4.23 -5.37 15.02
CA TYR A 292 -5.20 -4.33 15.35
C TYR A 292 -6.66 -4.83 15.47
N GLY A 293 -6.93 -6.14 15.48
CA GLY A 293 -8.27 -6.69 15.79
C GLY A 293 -9.30 -6.59 14.66
N ALA A 294 -10.38 -7.36 14.77
CA ALA A 294 -11.50 -7.36 13.83
C ALA A 294 -12.84 -7.58 14.55
N GLY A 295 -13.93 -7.10 13.95
CA GLY A 295 -15.29 -7.37 14.39
C GLY A 295 -16.23 -7.71 13.23
N VAL A 296 -17.36 -8.30 13.56
CA VAL A 296 -18.45 -8.64 12.64
C VAL A 296 -19.79 -8.30 13.29
N THR A 297 -20.71 -7.74 12.52
CA THR A 297 -22.11 -7.53 12.94
C THR A 297 -23.06 -7.92 11.82
N GLY A 298 -24.32 -8.23 12.15
CA GLY A 298 -25.33 -8.72 11.19
C GLY A 298 -25.30 -10.22 10.94
N LEU A 299 -24.50 -10.98 11.70
CA LEU A 299 -24.47 -12.44 11.69
C LEU A 299 -24.54 -13.02 13.10
N PRO A 300 -25.09 -14.23 13.28
CA PRO A 300 -25.06 -14.92 14.55
C PRO A 300 -23.64 -15.42 14.88
N LYS A 301 -23.32 -15.51 16.18
CA LYS A 301 -21.97 -15.74 16.69
C LYS A 301 -21.33 -17.03 16.19
N GLU A 302 -22.12 -18.09 16.05
CA GLU A 302 -21.69 -19.41 15.59
C GLU A 302 -21.22 -19.43 14.13
N LYS A 303 -21.56 -18.40 13.34
CA LYS A 303 -21.09 -18.24 11.96
C LYS A 303 -19.81 -17.41 11.85
N VAL A 304 -19.32 -16.83 12.94
CA VAL A 304 -18.20 -15.89 12.95
C VAL A 304 -16.95 -16.53 13.58
N HIS A 305 -15.85 -16.54 12.83
CA HIS A 305 -14.57 -17.09 13.26
C HIS A 305 -13.47 -16.06 13.09
N PHE A 306 -12.61 -15.92 14.09
CA PHE A 306 -11.47 -15.00 14.04
C PHE A 306 -10.16 -15.78 14.00
N LEU A 307 -9.26 -15.39 13.09
CA LEU A 307 -7.93 -15.99 12.98
C LEU A 307 -6.84 -14.92 12.92
N PRO A 308 -5.66 -15.13 13.56
CA PRO A 308 -4.57 -14.18 13.51
C PRO A 308 -3.86 -14.16 12.14
N ASN A 309 -3.62 -12.97 11.56
CA ASN A 309 -3.03 -12.78 10.22
C ASN A 309 -1.55 -13.18 10.11
N ALA A 310 -0.81 -13.24 11.21
CA ALA A 310 0.62 -13.56 11.12
C ALA A 310 0.87 -15.04 10.73
N ALA A 311 -0.06 -15.94 11.07
CA ALA A 311 0.12 -17.38 10.90
C ALA A 311 -0.99 -18.06 10.06
N CYS A 312 -2.19 -17.46 10.00
CA CYS A 312 -3.38 -18.16 9.50
C CYS A 312 -3.93 -17.58 8.20
N ILE A 313 -4.13 -16.26 8.13
CA ILE A 313 -4.63 -15.55 6.96
C ILE A 313 -3.55 -14.61 6.48
N SER A 314 -3.27 -14.53 5.18
CA SER A 314 -2.23 -13.61 4.68
C SER A 314 -2.44 -12.17 5.16
N LYS A 315 -1.33 -11.45 5.33
CA LYS A 315 -1.35 -9.99 5.49
C LYS A 315 -2.16 -9.36 4.34
N TYR A 316 -2.82 -8.25 4.63
CA TYR A 316 -3.66 -7.54 3.67
C TYR A 316 -2.95 -7.22 2.34
N PHE A 317 -3.76 -7.06 1.32
CA PHE A 317 -3.38 -6.65 -0.03
C PHE A 317 -4.57 -5.94 -0.71
N THR A 318 -4.26 -5.03 -1.63
CA THR A 318 -5.28 -4.12 -2.21
C THR A 318 -5.38 -4.24 -3.73
N LYS A 319 -4.56 -5.11 -4.34
CA LYS A 319 -4.54 -5.38 -5.78
C LYS A 319 -4.65 -6.89 -6.02
N PRO A 320 -5.58 -7.34 -6.88
CA PRO A 320 -5.89 -8.76 -7.03
C PRO A 320 -4.78 -9.54 -7.74
N ASP A 321 -3.99 -8.87 -8.57
CA ASP A 321 -2.87 -9.40 -9.35
C ASP A 321 -1.51 -9.22 -8.67
N SER A 322 -1.47 -8.63 -7.47
CA SER A 322 -0.22 -8.49 -6.72
C SER A 322 0.32 -9.84 -6.27
N GLY A 323 1.64 -9.98 -6.18
CA GLY A 323 2.26 -11.21 -5.64
C GLY A 323 1.73 -11.60 -4.26
N LYS A 324 1.40 -10.62 -3.40
CA LYS A 324 0.77 -10.86 -2.09
C LYS A 324 -0.60 -11.52 -2.25
N ALA A 325 -1.44 -11.02 -3.16
CA ALA A 325 -2.77 -11.56 -3.44
C ALA A 325 -2.71 -12.98 -4.01
N LEU A 326 -1.82 -13.22 -4.98
CA LEU A 326 -1.64 -14.54 -5.59
C LEU A 326 -1.17 -15.59 -4.57
N ILE A 327 -0.18 -15.24 -3.72
CA ILE A 327 0.28 -16.10 -2.62
C ILE A 327 -0.84 -16.34 -1.61
N ALA A 328 -1.59 -15.29 -1.26
CA ALA A 328 -2.69 -15.40 -0.31
C ALA A 328 -3.81 -16.31 -0.82
N LYS A 329 -4.20 -16.16 -2.09
CA LYS A 329 -5.17 -17.04 -2.75
C LYS A 329 -4.70 -18.49 -2.73
N ALA A 330 -3.46 -18.76 -3.14
CA ALA A 330 -2.91 -20.12 -3.14
C ALA A 330 -2.85 -20.75 -1.74
N ASN A 331 -2.36 -20.02 -0.75
CA ASN A 331 -2.27 -20.51 0.63
C ASN A 331 -3.65 -20.78 1.23
N LEU A 332 -4.63 -19.91 0.97
CA LEU A 332 -5.99 -20.12 1.46
C LEU A 332 -6.65 -21.30 0.74
N SER A 333 -6.49 -21.42 -0.58
CA SER A 333 -6.99 -22.58 -1.33
C SER A 333 -6.44 -23.89 -0.77
N GLN A 334 -5.13 -23.95 -0.51
CA GLN A 334 -4.48 -25.13 0.06
C GLN A 334 -5.02 -25.48 1.45
N ARG A 335 -5.28 -24.48 2.30
CA ARG A 335 -5.80 -24.70 3.66
C ARG A 335 -7.25 -25.15 3.67
N LEU A 336 -8.06 -24.64 2.74
CA LEU A 336 -9.48 -25.02 2.62
C LEU A 336 -9.69 -26.30 1.81
N GLY A 337 -8.67 -26.74 1.05
CA GLY A 337 -8.79 -27.87 0.12
C GLY A 337 -9.73 -27.57 -1.06
N ARG A 338 -10.00 -26.29 -1.34
CA ARG A 338 -10.90 -25.79 -2.38
C ARG A 338 -10.38 -24.47 -2.93
N ASP A 339 -10.59 -24.21 -4.21
CA ASP A 339 -10.18 -22.94 -4.81
C ASP A 339 -11.04 -21.76 -4.34
N ILE A 340 -10.43 -20.57 -4.33
CA ILE A 340 -11.15 -19.32 -4.09
C ILE A 340 -11.87 -18.92 -5.38
N ASP A 341 -13.20 -18.90 -5.32
CA ASP A 341 -14.09 -18.57 -6.44
C ASP A 341 -14.03 -17.07 -6.76
N VAL A 342 -14.11 -16.22 -5.74
CA VAL A 342 -14.08 -14.76 -5.91
C VAL A 342 -13.02 -14.12 -5.02
N LEU A 343 -12.19 -13.26 -5.62
CA LEU A 343 -11.26 -12.41 -4.90
C LEU A 343 -11.66 -10.94 -5.06
N VAL A 344 -11.96 -10.28 -3.94
CA VAL A 344 -12.29 -8.85 -3.91
C VAL A 344 -11.20 -8.09 -3.17
N THR A 345 -10.64 -7.06 -3.81
CA THR A 345 -9.62 -6.23 -3.18
C THR A 345 -9.85 -4.76 -3.45
N ASN A 346 -9.64 -3.92 -2.44
CA ASN A 346 -9.55 -2.48 -2.61
C ASN A 346 -8.71 -1.85 -1.49
N TYR A 347 -8.22 -0.63 -1.67
CA TYR A 347 -7.56 0.09 -0.59
C TYR A 347 -8.57 0.45 0.51
N GLU A 348 -9.61 1.21 0.13
CA GLU A 348 -10.76 1.52 0.99
C GLU A 348 -11.96 0.63 0.65
N LEU A 349 -12.48 -0.07 1.63
CA LEU A 349 -13.63 -0.95 1.49
C LEU A 349 -14.91 -0.20 1.90
N THR A 350 -15.67 0.27 0.90
CA THR A 350 -16.98 0.93 1.10
C THR A 350 -18.08 -0.11 1.32
N THR A 351 -19.01 -0.23 0.36
CA THR A 351 -19.97 -1.31 0.28
C THR A 351 -19.53 -2.28 -0.81
N VAL A 352 -19.20 -3.50 -0.40
CA VAL A 352 -18.84 -4.60 -1.27
C VAL A 352 -20.08 -5.46 -1.49
N SER A 353 -20.46 -5.66 -2.74
CA SER A 353 -21.52 -6.60 -3.13
C SER A 353 -20.91 -8.00 -3.19
N VAL A 354 -21.55 -8.97 -2.53
CA VAL A 354 -21.04 -10.34 -2.41
C VAL A 354 -22.10 -11.32 -2.95
N PRO A 355 -21.75 -12.22 -3.88
CA PRO A 355 -20.39 -12.57 -4.33
C PRO A 355 -19.85 -11.75 -5.52
N SER A 356 -20.61 -10.86 -6.17
CA SER A 356 -20.17 -10.22 -7.43
C SER A 356 -18.89 -9.39 -7.33
N GLY A 357 -18.48 -9.01 -6.13
CA GLY A 357 -17.30 -8.17 -5.87
C GLY A 357 -17.51 -6.70 -6.26
N GLY A 358 -18.73 -6.32 -6.62
CA GLY A 358 -19.06 -4.95 -7.01
C GLY A 358 -18.87 -3.97 -5.86
N ILE A 359 -17.92 -3.04 -5.99
CA ILE A 359 -17.67 -2.00 -4.98
C ILE A 359 -18.44 -0.74 -5.34
N ARG A 360 -19.45 -0.43 -4.53
CA ARG A 360 -20.26 0.77 -4.74
C ARG A 360 -19.50 1.96 -4.17
N LYS A 361 -19.04 2.85 -5.06
CA LYS A 361 -18.47 4.13 -4.64
C LYS A 361 -19.56 4.92 -3.90
N THR A 362 -19.30 5.31 -2.67
CA THR A 362 -20.13 6.29 -1.99
C THR A 362 -20.12 7.55 -2.84
N ARG A 363 -21.32 8.00 -3.23
CA ARG A 363 -21.47 9.27 -3.94
C ARG A 363 -20.99 10.33 -2.96
N ASN A 364 -19.86 10.96 -3.27
CA ASN A 364 -19.27 12.02 -2.47
C ASN A 364 -20.40 12.97 -2.01
N PRO A 365 -20.66 13.19 -0.71
CA PRO A 365 -21.72 14.11 -0.29
C PRO A 365 -21.45 15.56 -0.76
N THR A 366 -20.21 15.84 -1.19
CA THR A 366 -19.82 17.08 -1.86
C THR A 366 -20.22 17.15 -3.34
N ASN A 367 -20.62 16.02 -3.95
CA ASN A 367 -21.36 16.04 -5.20
C ASN A 367 -22.75 16.57 -4.85
N ARG A 368 -22.85 17.89 -4.84
CA ARG A 368 -24.11 18.64 -4.77
C ARG A 368 -25.01 17.98 -5.82
N GLY A 369 -25.95 17.15 -5.36
CA GLY A 369 -27.03 16.67 -6.20
C GLY A 369 -27.67 17.85 -6.92
N THR A 370 -28.37 17.59 -8.03
CA THR A 370 -29.03 18.63 -8.83
C THR A 370 -29.66 19.66 -7.91
N VAL A 371 -29.11 20.88 -7.93
CA VAL A 371 -29.56 21.95 -7.05
C VAL A 371 -30.81 22.53 -7.69
N ILE A 372 -31.95 22.36 -7.05
CA ILE A 372 -33.20 23.01 -7.44
C ILE A 372 -33.32 24.29 -6.64
N ILE A 373 -33.61 25.40 -7.32
CA ILE A 373 -33.98 26.65 -6.68
C ILE A 373 -35.51 26.76 -6.75
N HIS A 374 -36.17 26.81 -5.60
CA HIS A 374 -37.62 26.99 -5.50
C HIS A 374 -37.90 27.99 -4.37
N ASP A 375 -38.67 29.04 -4.66
CA ASP A 375 -39.01 30.10 -3.70
C ASP A 375 -37.77 30.74 -3.02
N GLY A 376 -36.74 31.06 -3.83
CA GLY A 376 -35.49 31.66 -3.35
C GLY A 376 -34.59 30.75 -2.50
N LYS A 377 -35.03 29.52 -2.22
CA LYS A 377 -34.31 28.52 -1.42
C LYS A 377 -33.66 27.47 -2.30
N ARG A 378 -32.45 27.06 -1.93
CA ARG A 378 -31.70 26.02 -2.64
C ARG A 378 -31.98 24.67 -2.01
N TYR A 379 -32.29 23.67 -2.83
CA TYR A 379 -32.51 22.29 -2.40
C TYR A 379 -31.52 21.37 -3.11
N VAL A 380 -30.93 20.43 -2.39
CA VAL A 380 -30.18 19.32 -2.97
C VAL A 380 -31.10 18.11 -3.03
N ILE A 381 -31.29 17.54 -4.21
CA ILE A 381 -32.00 16.27 -4.32
C ILE A 381 -31.10 15.16 -3.78
N THR A 382 -31.50 14.57 -2.66
CA THR A 382 -30.89 13.36 -2.10
C THR A 382 -31.77 12.15 -2.37
N THR A 383 -31.27 10.94 -2.12
CA THR A 383 -32.05 9.70 -2.23
C THR A 383 -33.25 9.66 -1.26
N ASP A 384 -33.19 10.46 -0.19
CA ASP A 384 -34.23 10.53 0.85
C ASP A 384 -35.20 11.71 0.61
N GLY A 385 -35.12 12.36 -0.56
CA GLY A 385 -35.91 13.53 -0.93
C GLY A 385 -35.09 14.84 -1.04
N PRO A 386 -35.72 15.96 -1.42
CA PRO A 386 -35.08 17.27 -1.47
C PRO A 386 -34.72 17.76 -0.06
N LYS A 387 -33.43 17.97 0.22
CA LYS A 387 -32.95 18.60 1.46
C LYS A 387 -32.58 20.05 1.21
N LEU A 388 -32.95 20.95 2.13
CA LEU A 388 -32.64 22.37 2.03
C LEU A 388 -31.12 22.57 2.19
N LEU A 389 -30.47 23.15 1.18
CA LEU A 389 -29.03 23.42 1.15
C LEU A 389 -28.64 24.55 2.11
N ASP A 390 -29.56 25.46 2.37
CA ASP A 390 -29.42 26.61 3.26
C ASP A 390 -30.13 26.39 4.62
N ASP A 391 -30.17 25.14 5.11
CA ASP A 391 -30.63 24.87 6.47
C ASP A 391 -29.69 25.55 7.49
N PRO A 392 -30.20 26.43 8.37
CA PRO A 392 -29.40 27.08 9.42
C PRO A 392 -28.65 26.07 10.31
N ALA A 393 -29.19 24.86 10.52
CA ALA A 393 -28.50 23.80 11.26
C ALA A 393 -27.33 23.18 10.48
N SER A 394 -27.40 23.19 9.14
CA SER A 394 -26.31 22.76 8.25
C SER A 394 -25.25 23.86 8.03
N GLN A 395 -25.58 25.11 8.37
CA GLN A 395 -24.69 26.28 8.33
C GLN A 395 -24.11 26.66 9.71
N ALA A 396 -24.53 25.98 10.78
CA ALA A 396 -24.19 26.30 12.17
C ALA A 396 -22.72 26.07 12.55
N GLY A 397 -21.93 25.44 11.69
CA GLY A 397 -20.51 25.17 11.93
C GLY A 397 -19.60 26.33 11.51
N GLY A 398 -18.77 26.82 12.43
CA GLY A 398 -17.67 27.73 12.12
C GLY A 398 -16.66 27.12 11.12
N ALA A 399 -15.70 27.92 10.63
CA ALA A 399 -14.73 27.48 9.63
C ALA A 399 -13.99 26.18 10.00
N LEU A 400 -13.67 26.00 11.28
CA LEU A 400 -13.08 24.76 11.80
C LEU A 400 -13.96 23.54 11.54
N GLU A 401 -15.25 23.63 11.85
CA GLU A 401 -16.18 22.51 11.71
C GLU A 401 -16.30 22.08 10.24
N LYS A 402 -16.40 23.06 9.33
CA LYS A 402 -16.47 22.81 7.88
C LYS A 402 -15.20 22.11 7.37
N ASN A 403 -14.03 22.54 7.84
CA ASN A 403 -12.74 21.94 7.46
C ASN A 403 -12.60 20.50 8.00
N LEU A 404 -12.97 20.27 9.26
CA LEU A 404 -12.94 18.94 9.87
C LEU A 404 -13.93 17.99 9.18
N LEU A 405 -15.12 18.47 8.85
CA LEU A 405 -16.13 17.69 8.11
C LEU A 405 -15.66 17.35 6.69
N HIS A 406 -15.02 18.30 6.00
CA HIS A 406 -14.43 18.06 4.69
C HIS A 406 -13.33 16.99 4.76
N SER A 407 -12.42 17.10 5.73
CA SER A 407 -11.36 16.12 5.95
C SER A 407 -11.92 14.74 6.33
N LEU A 408 -12.96 14.69 7.18
CA LEU A 408 -13.65 13.44 7.50
C LEU A 408 -14.15 12.74 6.23
N TYR A 409 -14.87 13.44 5.35
CA TYR A 409 -15.37 12.83 4.11
C TYR A 409 -14.30 12.56 3.05
N ARG A 410 -13.15 13.22 3.14
CA ARG A 410 -11.99 12.93 2.31
C ARG A 410 -11.38 11.57 2.65
N PHE A 411 -11.26 11.25 3.94
CA PHE A 411 -10.65 9.99 4.40
C PHE A 411 -11.68 8.86 4.57
N TYR A 412 -12.88 9.20 5.03
CA TYR A 412 -13.99 8.27 5.23
C TYR A 412 -15.20 8.76 4.45
N PRO A 413 -15.28 8.45 3.14
CA PRO A 413 -16.36 8.94 2.29
C PRO A 413 -17.74 8.37 2.68
N ALA A 414 -17.80 7.33 3.52
CA ALA A 414 -19.04 6.84 4.13
C ALA A 414 -19.35 7.49 5.50
N GLY A 415 -18.49 8.39 5.99
CA GLY A 415 -18.70 9.17 7.21
C GLY A 415 -18.51 8.36 8.49
N ILE A 416 -19.39 8.59 9.47
CA ILE A 416 -19.41 7.87 10.75
C ILE A 416 -20.52 6.82 10.68
N MET A 417 -20.19 5.59 11.02
CA MET A 417 -21.13 4.48 11.13
C MET A 417 -21.44 4.24 12.60
N GLU A 418 -22.68 4.55 12.98
CA GLU A 418 -23.20 4.25 14.31
C GLU A 418 -23.44 2.74 14.46
N LEU A 419 -22.83 2.13 15.47
CA LEU A 419 -22.97 0.73 15.83
C LEU A 419 -23.22 0.60 17.34
N ASP A 420 -23.87 -0.48 17.76
CA ASP A 420 -23.98 -0.85 19.17
C ASP A 420 -22.92 -1.90 19.51
N ALA A 421 -22.06 -1.64 20.48
CA ALA A 421 -21.01 -2.57 20.90
C ALA A 421 -21.54 -3.96 21.26
N LYS A 422 -22.78 -4.08 21.74
CA LYS A 422 -23.39 -5.38 22.09
C LYS A 422 -23.70 -6.24 20.86
N ASP A 423 -23.88 -5.60 19.70
CA ASP A 423 -24.22 -6.26 18.43
C ASP A 423 -22.97 -6.57 17.60
N VAL A 424 -21.77 -6.24 18.12
CA VAL A 424 -20.48 -6.50 17.47
C VAL A 424 -19.82 -7.71 18.12
N ILE A 425 -19.72 -8.79 17.35
CA ILE A 425 -18.89 -9.95 17.70
C ILE A 425 -17.46 -9.58 17.32
N ALA A 426 -16.52 -9.58 18.27
CA ALA A 426 -15.17 -9.08 18.05
C ALA A 426 -14.08 -10.09 18.45
N SER A 427 -12.92 -9.99 17.80
CA SER A 427 -11.72 -10.76 18.13
C SER A 427 -11.14 -10.38 19.49
N SER A 428 -11.49 -9.18 19.99
CA SER A 428 -11.21 -8.69 21.34
C SER A 428 -12.48 -8.08 21.94
N LYS A 429 -12.38 -7.27 22.99
CA LYS A 429 -13.53 -6.58 23.58
C LYS A 429 -14.08 -5.51 22.62
N ALA A 430 -15.39 -5.53 22.37
CA ALA A 430 -16.11 -4.47 21.68
C ALA A 430 -16.54 -3.39 22.69
N GLU A 431 -16.19 -2.13 22.44
CA GLU A 431 -16.47 -1.01 23.36
C GLU A 431 -16.78 0.27 22.60
N ASN A 432 -17.70 1.10 23.11
CA ASN A 432 -17.98 2.39 22.49
C ASN A 432 -16.82 3.38 22.69
N TYR A 433 -16.51 4.15 21.66
CA TYR A 433 -15.63 5.30 21.82
C TYR A 433 -16.34 6.41 22.60
N GLU A 434 -15.68 6.93 23.62
CA GLU A 434 -16.11 8.19 24.24
C GLU A 434 -15.71 9.41 23.41
N VAL A 435 -14.51 9.36 22.82
CA VAL A 435 -14.02 10.32 21.83
C VAL A 435 -13.75 9.54 20.56
N LEU A 436 -14.47 9.87 19.49
CA LEU A 436 -14.38 9.17 18.21
C LEU A 436 -12.95 9.24 17.63
N PRO A 437 -12.58 8.32 16.74
CA PRO A 437 -11.30 8.38 16.06
C PRO A 437 -11.12 9.61 15.17
N GLN A 438 -9.87 10.04 15.04
CA GLN A 438 -9.38 10.94 14.00
C GLN A 438 -10.24 12.22 13.81
N GLN A 439 -10.57 12.61 12.57
CA GLN A 439 -11.35 13.81 12.28
C GLN A 439 -12.76 13.76 12.84
N ALA A 440 -13.36 12.57 13.03
CA ALA A 440 -14.66 12.44 13.68
C ALA A 440 -14.58 12.86 15.16
N GLY A 441 -13.51 12.47 15.86
CA GLY A 441 -13.25 12.92 17.24
C GLY A 441 -12.94 14.40 17.33
N LEU A 442 -12.13 14.94 16.43
CA LEU A 442 -11.86 16.37 16.37
C LEU A 442 -13.15 17.17 16.15
N LEU A 443 -14.01 16.69 15.24
CA LEU A 443 -15.31 17.31 14.95
C LEU A 443 -16.24 17.25 16.18
N GLN A 444 -16.30 16.10 16.87
CA GLN A 444 -17.03 15.93 18.11
C GLN A 444 -16.58 16.93 19.18
N LEU A 445 -15.27 17.04 19.42
CA LEU A 445 -14.70 17.93 20.42
C LEU A 445 -14.88 19.42 20.05
N ALA A 446 -14.78 19.77 18.77
CA ALA A 446 -15.07 21.12 18.29
C ALA A 446 -16.53 21.52 18.53
N ARG A 447 -17.49 20.62 18.24
CA ARG A 447 -18.94 20.84 18.50
C ARG A 447 -19.26 20.97 19.98
N GLN A 448 -18.51 20.30 20.85
CA GLN A 448 -18.61 20.47 22.31
C GLN A 448 -17.96 21.79 22.82
N GLY A 449 -17.36 22.56 21.91
CA GLY A 449 -16.63 23.78 22.22
C GLY A 449 -15.35 23.53 23.03
N ALA A 450 -14.78 22.33 22.94
CA ALA A 450 -13.52 21.98 23.59
C ALA A 450 -12.31 22.36 22.74
N LEU A 451 -12.49 22.52 21.42
CA LEU A 451 -11.45 22.95 20.48
C LEU A 451 -11.79 24.31 19.86
N LYS A 452 -10.78 25.17 19.74
CA LYS A 452 -10.84 26.42 18.95
C LYS A 452 -9.70 26.44 17.93
N PRO A 453 -9.95 26.91 16.69
CA PRO A 453 -8.87 27.11 15.74
C PRO A 453 -8.07 28.37 16.11
N THR A 454 -6.76 28.33 15.89
CA THR A 454 -5.93 29.54 15.81
C THR A 454 -5.89 30.06 14.37
N SER A 455 -5.37 31.27 14.16
CA SER A 455 -5.23 31.87 12.83
C SER A 455 -4.28 31.11 11.90
N ASP A 456 -3.31 30.40 12.47
CA ASP A 456 -2.29 29.60 11.79
C ASP A 456 -2.62 28.09 11.78
N GLY A 457 -3.85 27.71 12.15
CA GLY A 457 -4.38 26.35 11.94
C GLY A 457 -4.09 25.34 13.07
N TYR A 458 -3.57 25.77 14.21
CA TYR A 458 -3.49 24.94 15.42
C TYR A 458 -4.87 24.77 16.03
N LEU A 459 -5.05 23.68 16.77
CA LEU A 459 -6.25 23.39 17.55
C LEU A 459 -5.96 23.64 19.02
N MET A 460 -6.45 24.76 19.54
CA MET A 460 -6.37 25.07 20.95
C MET A 460 -7.41 24.27 21.72
N VAL A 461 -6.96 23.43 22.65
CA VAL A 461 -7.81 22.75 23.63
C VAL A 461 -8.15 23.76 24.71
N VAL A 462 -9.41 24.17 24.79
CA VAL A 462 -9.89 25.23 25.70
C VAL A 462 -10.77 24.72 26.84
N LYS A 463 -11.10 23.42 26.82
CA LYS A 463 -11.77 22.71 27.92
C LYS A 463 -11.07 21.36 28.13
N PRO A 464 -11.09 20.80 29.36
CA PRO A 464 -10.60 19.45 29.59
C PRO A 464 -11.29 18.45 28.67
N ILE A 465 -10.49 17.68 27.92
CA ILE A 465 -10.95 16.52 27.16
C ILE A 465 -10.38 15.28 27.83
N LYS A 466 -11.16 14.20 27.85
CA LYS A 466 -10.73 12.97 28.53
C LYS A 466 -9.54 12.32 27.84
N ARG A 467 -9.49 12.39 26.51
CA ARG A 467 -8.45 11.78 25.69
C ARG A 467 -8.33 12.40 24.32
N PHE A 468 -7.18 12.19 23.68
CA PHE A 468 -7.02 12.50 22.27
C PHE A 468 -7.88 11.56 21.40
N PRO A 469 -8.40 12.04 20.25
CA PRO A 469 -8.94 11.17 19.22
C PRO A 469 -7.88 10.12 18.80
N PRO A 470 -8.19 8.82 18.84
CA PRO A 470 -7.25 7.81 18.41
C PRO A 470 -7.02 7.87 16.89
N GLY A 471 -5.85 7.39 16.44
CA GLY A 471 -5.53 7.29 15.01
C GLY A 471 -5.07 8.58 14.33
N LEU A 472 -4.69 9.62 15.08
CA LEU A 472 -4.17 10.89 14.51
C LEU A 472 -2.72 10.74 13.97
N ASN A 473 -2.54 9.82 13.03
CA ASN A 473 -1.27 9.47 12.42
C ASN A 473 -1.21 9.94 10.96
N GLY A 474 0.00 10.17 10.45
CA GLY A 474 0.23 10.51 9.05
C GLY A 474 -0.58 11.72 8.58
N ALA A 475 -1.46 11.52 7.59
CA ALA A 475 -2.29 12.59 7.04
C ALA A 475 -3.44 13.05 7.97
N HIS A 476 -3.65 12.36 9.10
CA HIS A 476 -4.64 12.71 10.12
C HIS A 476 -4.07 13.54 11.26
N SER A 477 -2.75 13.74 11.33
CA SER A 477 -2.14 14.48 12.43
C SER A 477 -2.50 15.97 12.40
N VAL A 478 -2.54 16.56 13.59
CA VAL A 478 -2.80 17.98 13.82
C VAL A 478 -1.79 18.55 14.82
N LYS A 479 -1.89 19.84 15.10
CA LYS A 479 -1.12 20.48 16.17
C LYS A 479 -2.07 20.98 17.24
N PHE A 480 -1.88 20.52 18.47
CA PHE A 480 -2.64 20.95 19.63
C PHE A 480 -1.88 22.00 20.43
N ILE A 481 -2.61 22.99 20.92
CA ILE A 481 -2.17 23.86 22.01
C ILE A 481 -3.04 23.55 23.22
N LEU A 482 -2.45 23.05 24.31
CA LEU A 482 -3.17 22.86 25.56
C LEU A 482 -3.30 24.21 26.27
N GLY A 483 -4.54 24.68 26.42
CA GLY A 483 -4.82 25.94 27.08
C GLY A 483 -4.40 25.93 28.55
N LYS A 484 -4.13 27.12 29.10
CA LYS A 484 -3.58 27.26 30.45
C LYS A 484 -4.38 26.49 31.51
N GLY A 485 -3.68 25.67 32.30
CA GLY A 485 -4.24 24.88 33.40
C GLY A 485 -5.00 23.62 32.96
N ILE A 486 -5.06 23.31 31.66
CA ILE A 486 -5.67 22.08 31.16
C ILE A 486 -4.66 20.93 31.27
N LYS A 487 -5.07 19.87 31.96
CA LYS A 487 -4.24 18.66 32.10
C LYS A 487 -4.12 17.94 30.76
N MET A 488 -2.96 17.31 30.56
CA MET A 488 -2.70 16.43 29.41
C MET A 488 -3.81 15.35 29.31
N PRO A 489 -4.52 15.28 28.17
CA PRO A 489 -5.50 14.23 27.92
C PRO A 489 -4.85 12.84 27.93
N ALA A 490 -5.65 11.81 28.25
CA ALA A 490 -5.20 10.43 28.12
C ALA A 490 -5.08 10.00 26.63
N GLY A 491 -4.51 8.81 26.42
CA GLY A 491 -4.32 8.24 25.08
C GLY A 491 -3.11 8.83 24.34
N ASP A 492 -2.83 8.25 23.17
CA ASP A 492 -1.73 8.65 22.31
C ASP A 492 -2.20 9.71 21.28
N PRO A 493 -1.59 10.92 21.21
CA PRO A 493 -1.89 11.90 20.17
C PRO A 493 -1.42 11.46 18.76
N GLY A 494 -0.76 10.31 18.64
CA GLY A 494 -0.26 9.76 17.40
C GLY A 494 0.91 10.57 16.87
N HIS A 495 0.83 10.98 15.60
CA HIS A 495 1.81 11.88 15.00
C HIS A 495 1.51 13.36 15.28
N SER A 496 0.47 13.67 16.06
CA SER A 496 0.10 15.05 16.38
C SER A 496 1.05 15.67 17.40
N GLU A 497 1.32 16.97 17.23
CA GLU A 497 2.08 17.76 18.20
C GLU A 497 1.16 18.25 19.32
N VAL A 498 1.69 18.30 20.55
CA VAL A 498 1.01 18.85 21.71
C VAL A 498 1.93 19.85 22.38
N ILE A 499 1.51 21.11 22.41
CA ILE A 499 2.28 22.24 22.92
C ILE A 499 1.53 22.84 24.11
N LEU A 500 2.25 23.17 25.19
CA LEU A 500 1.67 23.89 26.34
C LEU A 500 1.56 25.39 26.07
N GLU A 501 0.40 25.99 26.28
CA GLU A 501 0.22 27.44 26.16
C GLU A 501 1.08 28.22 27.18
N GLU A 502 1.33 27.66 28.37
CA GLU A 502 2.03 28.33 29.46
C GLU A 502 3.46 28.75 29.11
N ASN A 503 4.16 27.93 28.34
CA ASN A 503 5.60 28.09 28.11
C ASN A 503 6.04 27.70 26.69
N GLY A 504 5.11 27.37 25.80
CA GLY A 504 5.41 26.94 24.43
C GLY A 504 6.12 25.59 24.33
N LYS A 505 6.23 24.83 25.43
CA LYS A 505 6.94 23.55 25.42
C LYS A 505 6.12 22.50 24.67
N CYS A 506 6.76 21.89 23.68
CA CYS A 506 6.27 20.67 23.02
C CYS A 506 6.41 19.49 23.99
N VAL A 507 5.31 18.83 24.33
CA VAL A 507 5.26 17.76 25.36
C VAL A 507 4.90 16.39 24.82
N ALA A 508 4.33 16.29 23.62
CA ALA A 508 4.08 15.03 22.93
C ALA A 508 3.96 15.22 21.42
N GLY A 509 4.35 14.21 20.65
CA GLY A 509 4.31 14.22 19.19
C GLY A 509 5.67 13.94 18.55
N TYR A 510 5.66 13.55 17.28
CA TYR A 510 6.85 13.09 16.56
C TYR A 510 7.98 14.16 16.47
N SER A 511 7.59 15.42 16.37
CA SER A 511 8.46 16.59 16.22
C SER A 511 8.83 17.27 17.55
N CYS A 512 8.36 16.76 18.70
CA CYS A 512 8.77 17.26 20.02
C CYS A 512 10.10 16.67 20.53
N ARG A 513 10.87 16.00 19.65
CA ARG A 513 12.16 15.37 19.98
C ARG A 513 13.34 16.32 19.80
#